data_AF-A0A350XVH3-F1
#
_entry.id   AF-A0A350XVH3-F1
#
_cell.length_a   1.000
_cell.length_b   1.000
_cell.length_c   1.000
_cell.angle_alpha   90.00
_cell.angle_beta   90.00
_cell.angle_gamma   90.00
#
_symmetry.space_group_name_H-M   'P 1'
#
loop_
_entity.id
_entity.type
_entity.pdbx_description
1 polymer ?
#
loop_
_entity_poly.entity_id
_entity_poly.type
_entity_poly.pdbx_seq_one_letter_code
_entity_poly.pdbx_strand_id
1 'polypeptide(L)'
;MAKKNFTGPEEYRPLSPWAYFGYSVLFTVPLIGLIVNLVLCFSNTNINRRNFARAFWCIYVVVVIAVVLVIAFGGHEPSLDEYIASLNEV
;
A
#
# COMPACT_ATOMS: atom_id res chain seq x y z
N MET A 1 8.62 21.10 -14.93
CA MET A 1 8.82 20.38 -16.21
C MET A 1 7.46 19.88 -16.71
N ALA A 2 7.10 20.22 -17.96
CA ALA A 2 5.96 19.76 -18.78
C ALA A 2 4.50 20.19 -18.46
N LYS A 3 4.25 21.38 -17.88
CA LYS A 3 2.87 21.95 -17.88
C LYS A 3 2.39 22.45 -19.27
N LYS A 4 3.24 22.45 -20.31
CA LYS A 4 3.10 23.37 -21.46
C LYS A 4 2.28 22.89 -22.67
N ASN A 5 1.93 21.60 -22.82
CA ASN A 5 1.40 21.09 -24.10
C ASN A 5 0.13 20.21 -24.00
N PHE A 6 -0.50 20.08 -22.82
CA PHE A 6 -1.73 19.30 -22.71
C PHE A 6 -2.94 20.22 -22.95
N THR A 7 -3.73 19.94 -23.98
CA THR A 7 -4.90 20.73 -24.40
C THR A 7 -6.24 20.01 -24.18
N GLY A 8 -6.22 18.80 -23.59
CA GLY A 8 -7.42 18.00 -23.33
C GLY A 8 -8.13 18.36 -22.01
N PRO A 9 -9.18 17.59 -21.64
CA PRO A 9 -9.90 17.80 -20.40
C PRO A 9 -8.99 17.62 -19.18
N GLU A 10 -9.14 18.47 -18.16
CA GLU A 10 -8.23 18.50 -17.01
C GLU A 10 -8.19 17.17 -16.22
N GLU A 11 -9.30 16.42 -16.23
CA GLU A 11 -9.40 15.10 -15.60
C GLU A 11 -8.43 14.06 -16.17
N TYR A 12 -7.99 14.22 -17.43
CA TYR A 12 -7.01 13.35 -18.08
C TYR A 12 -5.60 13.92 -18.07
N ARG A 13 -5.40 15.11 -17.48
CA ARG A 13 -4.10 15.77 -17.48
C ARG A 13 -3.03 14.85 -16.88
N PRO A 14 -1.93 14.59 -17.60
CA PRO A 14 -0.85 13.77 -17.08
C PRO A 14 -0.24 14.39 -15.83
N LEU A 15 0.09 13.52 -14.87
CA LEU A 15 0.89 13.89 -13.71
C LEU A 15 2.37 13.93 -14.11
N SER A 16 3.11 14.86 -13.52
CA SER A 16 4.56 14.85 -13.67
C SER A 16 5.17 13.68 -12.88
N PRO A 17 6.37 13.21 -13.26
CA PRO A 17 7.08 12.19 -12.48
C PRO A 17 7.27 12.59 -11.01
N TRP A 18 7.57 13.88 -10.76
CA TRP A 18 7.70 14.42 -9.41
C TRP A 18 6.39 14.39 -8.61
N ALA A 19 5.24 14.52 -9.26
CA ALA A 19 3.97 14.37 -8.58
C ALA A 19 3.74 12.92 -8.16
N TYR A 20 4.04 11.94 -9.03
CA TYR A 20 4.01 10.52 -8.64
C TYR A 20 4.96 10.23 -7.50
N PHE A 21 6.20 10.71 -7.58
CA PHE A 21 7.18 10.55 -6.51
C PHE A 21 6.68 11.13 -5.18
N GLY A 22 6.17 12.36 -5.19
CA GLY A 22 5.60 13.00 -3.99
C GLY A 22 4.40 12.24 -3.42
N TYR A 23 3.51 11.74 -4.29
CA TYR A 23 2.41 10.88 -3.85
C TYR A 23 2.91 9.55 -3.27
N SER A 24 3.93 8.91 -3.84
CA SER A 24 4.52 7.69 -3.27
C SER A 24 5.01 7.93 -1.84
N VAL A 25 5.77 9.01 -1.61
CA VAL A 25 6.25 9.37 -0.28
C VAL A 25 5.09 9.68 0.66
N LEU A 26 4.13 10.49 0.20
CA LEU A 26 2.96 10.86 1.00
C LEU A 26 2.14 9.63 1.42
N PHE A 27 1.88 8.71 0.49
CA PHE A 27 1.09 7.50 0.72
C PHE A 27 1.81 6.47 1.58
N THR A 28 3.13 6.53 1.73
CA THR A 28 3.83 5.70 2.72
C THR A 28 3.69 6.19 4.16
N VAL A 29 3.20 7.42 4.38
CA VAL A 29 2.96 7.95 5.73
C VAL A 29 1.69 7.31 6.33
N PRO A 30 1.74 6.64 7.49
CA PRO A 30 0.63 5.80 7.96
C PRO A 30 -0.70 6.52 8.13
N LEU A 31 -0.78 7.57 8.95
CA LEU A 31 -2.06 8.22 9.25
C LEU A 31 -2.44 9.25 8.19
N ILE A 32 -1.58 10.24 7.98
CA ILE A 32 -1.86 11.34 7.04
C ILE A 32 -1.92 10.81 5.60
N GLY A 33 -0.98 9.93 5.24
CA GLY A 33 -0.93 9.35 3.90
C GLY A 33 -2.13 8.48 3.59
N LEU A 34 -2.59 7.67 4.55
CA LEU A 34 -3.79 6.84 4.40
C LEU A 34 -5.05 7.69 4.21
N ILE A 35 -5.25 8.72 5.03
CA ILE A 35 -6.41 9.63 4.90
C ILE A 35 -6.39 10.30 3.53
N VAL A 36 -5.26 10.86 3.10
CA VAL A 36 -5.15 11.50 1.79
C VAL A 36 -5.33 10.49 0.66
N ASN A 37 -4.76 9.29 0.76
CA ASN A 37 -4.92 8.24 -0.23
C ASN A 37 -6.41 7.87 -0.42
N LEU A 38 -7.14 7.68 0.68
CA LEU A 38 -8.58 7.39 0.64
C LEU A 38 -9.38 8.50 -0.04
N VAL A 39 -9.13 9.76 0.34
CA VAL A 39 -9.79 10.91 -0.31
C VAL A 39 -9.51 10.92 -1.82
N LEU A 40 -8.29 10.61 -2.24
CA LEU A 40 -7.91 10.58 -3.65
C LEU A 40 -8.43 9.35 -4.41
N CYS A 41 -8.72 8.22 -3.74
CA CYS A 41 -9.35 7.04 -4.33
C CYS A 41 -10.77 7.31 -4.86
N PHE A 42 -11.49 8.21 -4.19
CA PHE A 42 -12.87 8.58 -4.51
C PHE A 42 -12.99 9.94 -5.22
N SER A 43 -11.88 10.65 -5.44
CA SER A 43 -11.85 11.94 -6.13
C SER A 43 -12.01 11.79 -7.64
N ASN A 44 -12.93 12.53 -8.26
CA ASN A 44 -13.12 12.53 -9.73
C ASN A 44 -12.28 13.57 -10.49
N THR A 45 -11.42 14.33 -9.80
CA THR A 45 -10.73 15.48 -10.42
C THR A 45 -9.60 15.09 -11.38
N ASN A 46 -8.97 13.93 -11.23
CA ASN A 46 -7.94 13.47 -12.16
C ASN A 46 -7.81 11.94 -12.14
N ILE A 47 -7.98 11.30 -13.30
CA ILE A 47 -8.02 9.84 -13.41
C ILE A 47 -6.66 9.20 -13.11
N ASN A 48 -5.55 9.83 -13.53
CA ASN A 48 -4.20 9.31 -13.31
C ASN A 48 -3.89 9.26 -11.81
N ARG A 49 -4.23 10.35 -11.09
CA ARG A 49 -4.06 10.43 -9.64
C ARG A 49 -4.92 9.42 -8.90
N ARG A 50 -6.19 9.30 -9.28
CA ARG A 50 -7.15 8.37 -8.68
C ARG A 50 -6.70 6.92 -8.86
N ASN A 51 -6.27 6.56 -10.08
CA ASN A 51 -5.78 5.22 -10.38
C ASN A 51 -4.52 4.90 -9.56
N PHE A 52 -3.61 5.88 -9.43
CA PHE A 52 -2.42 5.72 -8.60
C PHE A 52 -2.75 5.55 -7.11
N ALA A 53 -3.68 6.35 -6.58
CA ALA A 53 -4.15 6.20 -5.20
C ALA A 53 -4.78 4.80 -4.97
N ARG A 54 -5.62 4.33 -5.90
CA ARG A 54 -6.24 2.99 -5.85
C ARG A 54 -5.22 1.85 -5.93
N ALA A 55 -4.14 2.01 -6.71
CA ALA A 55 -3.05 1.05 -6.73
C ALA A 55 -2.37 0.93 -5.36
N PHE A 56 -2.08 2.06 -4.70
CA PHE A 56 -1.57 2.07 -3.33
C PHE A 56 -2.56 1.48 -2.32
N TRP A 57 -3.86 1.75 -2.46
CA TRP A 57 -4.88 1.12 -1.64
C TRP A 57 -4.87 -0.42 -1.76
N CYS A 58 -4.78 -0.95 -2.99
CA CYS A 58 -4.62 -2.38 -3.21
C CYS A 58 -3.34 -2.92 -2.58
N ILE A 59 -2.23 -2.17 -2.65
CA ILE A 59 -0.97 -2.56 -1.98
C ILE A 59 -1.17 -2.66 -0.46
N TYR A 60 -1.88 -1.72 0.18
CA TYR A 60 -2.16 -1.82 1.62
C TYR A 60 -2.93 -3.10 1.95
N VAL A 61 -3.95 -3.43 1.16
CA VAL A 61 -4.73 -4.68 1.33
C VAL A 61 -3.82 -5.90 1.20
N VAL A 62 -2.95 -5.94 0.19
CA VAL A 62 -1.99 -7.04 -0.01
C VAL A 62 -1.02 -7.15 1.17
N VAL A 63 -0.50 -6.03 1.68
CA VAL A 63 0.39 -6.02 2.85
C VAL A 63 -0.32 -6.54 4.10
N VAL A 64 -1.56 -6.12 4.35
CA VAL A 64 -2.36 -6.63 5.49
C VAL A 64 -2.57 -8.14 5.36
N ILE A 65 -2.94 -8.63 4.18
CA ILE A 65 -3.09 -10.07 3.93
C ILE A 65 -1.77 -10.80 4.17
N ALA A 66 -0.65 -10.29 3.65
CA ALA A 66 0.66 -10.89 3.84
C ALA A 66 1.05 -10.96 5.32
N VAL A 67 0.81 -9.89 6.10
CA VAL A 67 1.05 -9.88 7.55
C VAL A 67 0.20 -10.92 8.27
N VAL A 68 -1.09 -11.02 7.93
CA VAL A 68 -1.97 -12.04 8.52
C VAL A 68 -1.48 -13.45 8.21
N LEU A 69 -1.04 -13.72 6.98
CA LEU A 69 -0.50 -15.02 6.60
C LEU A 69 0.81 -15.35 7.32
N VAL A 70 1.70 -14.37 7.49
CA VAL A 70 2.93 -14.54 8.27
C VAL A 70 2.63 -14.83 9.73
N ILE A 71 1.66 -14.16 10.34
CA ILE A 71 1.26 -14.44 11.73
C ILE A 71 0.63 -15.84 11.85
N ALA A 72 -0.19 -16.24 10.88
CA ALA A 72 -0.90 -17.52 10.92
C ALA A 72 0.00 -18.73 10.62
N PHE A 73 1.02 -18.57 9.78
CA PHE A 73 1.81 -19.69 9.23
C PHE A 73 3.34 -19.53 9.35
N GLY A 74 3.84 -18.39 9.83
CA GLY A 74 5.27 -18.02 9.78
C GLY A 74 6.23 -18.81 10.65
N GLY A 75 5.75 -19.83 11.37
CA GLY A 75 6.55 -20.74 12.18
C GLY A 75 6.19 -20.64 13.66
N HIS A 76 5.44 -21.62 14.14
CA HIS A 76 5.42 -21.94 15.57
C HIS A 76 6.75 -22.62 15.88
N GLU A 77 7.75 -21.86 16.33
CA GLU A 77 8.92 -22.50 16.93
C GLU A 77 8.47 -23.14 18.25
N PRO A 78 8.61 -24.48 18.41
CA PRO A 78 8.24 -25.12 19.66
C PRO A 78 9.10 -24.53 20.79
N SER A 79 8.45 -24.22 21.91
CA SER A 79 9.19 -23.80 23.10
C SER A 79 10.09 -24.95 23.58
N LEU A 80 11.12 -24.63 24.36
CA LEU A 80 11.98 -25.66 24.97
C LEU A 80 11.16 -26.69 25.76
N ASP A 81 10.04 -26.28 26.34
CA ASP A 81 9.13 -27.16 27.08
C ASP A 81 8.41 -28.16 26.16
N GLU A 82 7.94 -27.72 24.99
CA GLU A 82 7.36 -28.61 23.97
C GLU A 82 8.41 -29.58 23.40
N TYR A 83 9.64 -29.10 23.21
CA TYR A 83 10.74 -29.95 22.75
C TYR A 83 11.09 -31.02 23.79
N ILE A 84 11.22 -30.65 25.06
CA ILE A 84 11.50 -31.59 26.16
C ILE A 84 10.35 -32.60 26.32
N ALA A 85 9.09 -32.16 26.22
CA ALA A 85 7.94 -33.07 26.26
C ALA A 85 8.01 -34.11 25.14
N SER A 86 8.37 -33.71 23.92
CA SER A 86 8.49 -34.63 22.78
C SER A 86 9.58 -35.71 22.92
N LEU A 87 10.64 -35.42 23.67
CA LEU A 87 11.74 -36.36 23.93
C LEU A 87 11.40 -37.37 25.04
N ASN A 88 10.48 -37.01 25.94
CA ASN A 88 10.08 -37.87 27.06
C ASN A 88 8.96 -38.86 26.71
N GLU A 89 8.33 -38.72 25.54
CA GLU A 89 7.30 -39.65 25.03
C GLU A 89 7.85 -40.78 24.13
N VAL A 90 9.18 -40.85 23.93
CA VAL A 90 9.89 -41.93 23.18
C VAL A 90 10.60 -42.87 24.14
#